data_AF-A0A9D6VXH3-F1
#
_entry.id   AF-A0A9D6VXH3-F1
#
_cell.length_a   1.000
_cell.length_b   1.000
_cell.length_c   1.000
_cell.angle_alpha   90.00
_cell.angle_beta   90.00
_cell.angle_gamma   90.00
#
_symmetry.space_group_name_H-M   'P 1'
#
loop_
_entity.id
_entity.type
_entity.pdbx_description
1 polymer ?
#
loop_
_entity_poly.entity_id
_entity_poly.type
_entity_poly.pdbx_seq_one_letter_code
_entity_poly.pdbx_strand_id
1 'polypeptide(L)'
;MDFSEAGWLRPSRPPTGRSTTELLDLASFAARSRVLAESIGAEDARAVVRKAQLPEDLTAGVEFLLGVYRGRKRKVMQAPALLHPLRAAMVVREIAVPAPPGAAAAALFHDYVEDTSGAADEAFFSGLGIPHAPEVARWVEALTRRGDESYVAHISRVCTDRTAVVLKAADAIDNLLDLRAAPESAADEVDLRQAFAQAAVSPMVRHEHPPTPRIRGEARLYATWKCFSLLNLAHRAALSPFAGEDACRRAGQRECLRIAIHLIRYHVEESERSRLLEEHARYVRSPDITRITPPRPDHSGPDGLSMLMMRRSEHKGSLEILYGDKTSMLLSTLALLEIFNRLRDPRFSVAGLEAM
;
A
#
# COMPACT_ATOMS: atom_id res chain seq x y z
N MET A 1 32.36 9.57 2.22
CA MET A 1 31.60 8.40 1.75
C MET A 1 31.18 8.64 0.31
N ASP A 2 31.56 7.76 -0.61
CA ASP A 2 31.06 7.81 -1.99
C ASP A 2 29.71 7.08 -2.05
N PHE A 3 28.62 7.84 -2.15
CA PHE A 3 27.26 7.31 -2.22
C PHE A 3 26.75 7.17 -3.67
N SER A 4 27.62 7.35 -4.68
CA SER A 4 27.23 7.38 -6.10
C SER A 4 26.68 6.04 -6.65
N GLU A 5 26.92 4.93 -5.95
CA GLU A 5 26.44 3.59 -6.30
C GLU A 5 25.11 3.20 -5.64
N ALA A 6 24.65 3.94 -4.63
CA ALA A 6 23.34 3.70 -4.04
C ALA A 6 22.26 4.09 -5.04
N GLY A 7 21.62 3.11 -5.68
CA GLY A 7 20.64 3.30 -6.75
C GLY A 7 19.47 4.22 -6.40
N TRP A 8 19.24 4.48 -5.10
CA TRP A 8 18.21 5.39 -4.62
C TRP A 8 18.59 6.89 -4.58
N LEU A 9 19.89 7.24 -4.66
CA LEU A 9 20.38 8.63 -4.79
C LEU A 9 20.41 9.14 -6.24
N ARG A 10 20.31 8.24 -7.22
CA ARG A 10 20.24 8.65 -8.62
C ARG A 10 18.90 9.34 -8.87
N PRO A 11 18.88 10.57 -9.41
CA PRO A 11 17.65 11.20 -9.85
C PRO A 11 16.89 10.23 -10.76
N SER A 12 15.61 10.04 -10.50
CA SER A 12 14.76 9.30 -11.43
C SER A 12 14.81 10.07 -12.75
N ARG A 13 15.39 9.50 -13.82
CA ARG A 13 15.19 10.11 -15.15
C ARG A 13 13.68 10.24 -15.34
N PRO A 14 13.14 11.44 -15.62
CA PRO A 14 11.73 11.56 -15.93
C PRO A 14 11.48 10.64 -17.12
N PRO A 15 10.49 9.74 -17.04
CA PRO A 15 10.18 8.87 -18.14
C PRO A 15 9.84 9.76 -19.34
N THR A 16 10.55 9.55 -20.45
CA THR A 16 10.22 10.16 -21.74
C THR A 16 8.95 9.47 -22.24
N GLY A 17 7.81 9.94 -21.76
CA GLY A 17 6.50 9.36 -21.95
C GLY A 17 5.72 9.41 -20.63
N ARG A 18 4.43 9.79 -20.70
CA ARG A 18 3.54 9.82 -19.54
C ARG A 18 3.61 8.48 -18.81
N SER A 19 4.36 8.41 -17.71
CA SER A 19 4.37 7.18 -16.93
C SER A 19 3.00 7.00 -16.31
N THR A 20 2.59 5.77 -16.11
CA THR A 20 1.39 5.37 -15.39
C THR A 20 1.31 5.91 -13.95
N THR A 21 2.32 6.62 -13.44
CA THR A 21 2.25 7.43 -12.22
C THR A 21 1.67 8.84 -12.41
N GLU A 22 1.67 9.39 -13.63
CA GLU A 22 0.87 10.58 -13.95
C GLU A 22 -0.64 10.26 -13.96
N LEU A 23 -1.01 8.98 -14.11
CA LEU A 23 -2.40 8.50 -14.19
C LEU A 23 -3.15 8.56 -12.84
N LEU A 24 -2.44 8.51 -11.72
CA LEU A 24 -3.02 8.84 -10.41
C LEU A 24 -2.41 10.16 -9.94
N ASP A 25 -2.70 11.26 -10.64
CA ASP A 25 -2.47 12.60 -10.10
C ASP A 25 -3.11 12.66 -8.71
N LEU A 26 -2.24 12.74 -7.70
CA LEU A 26 -2.59 12.65 -6.30
C LEU A 26 -3.47 13.82 -5.88
N ALA A 27 -3.28 14.98 -6.52
CA ALA A 27 -4.13 16.15 -6.33
C ALA A 27 -5.52 15.89 -6.92
N SER A 28 -5.60 15.40 -8.16
CA SER A 28 -6.88 14.99 -8.79
C SER A 28 -7.58 13.87 -8.03
N PHE A 29 -6.84 12.88 -7.50
CA PHE A 29 -7.38 11.78 -6.71
C PHE A 29 -7.94 12.28 -5.37
N ALA A 30 -7.23 13.16 -4.68
CA ALA A 30 -7.69 13.78 -3.44
C ALA A 30 -8.90 14.71 -3.67
N ALA A 31 -8.94 15.45 -4.78
CA ALA A 31 -10.09 16.26 -5.17
C ALA A 31 -11.32 15.38 -5.46
N ARG A 32 -11.15 14.32 -6.28
CA ARG A 32 -12.21 13.34 -6.56
C ARG A 32 -12.72 12.67 -5.28
N SER A 33 -11.82 12.32 -4.36
CA SER A 33 -12.17 11.72 -3.06
C SER A 33 -13.06 12.62 -2.19
N ARG A 34 -12.79 13.93 -2.16
CA ARG A 34 -13.62 14.90 -1.41
C ARG A 34 -15.03 15.00 -1.99
N VAL A 35 -15.13 15.14 -3.31
CA VAL A 35 -16.41 15.22 -4.03
C VAL A 35 -17.24 13.94 -3.88
N LEU A 36 -16.58 12.78 -3.76
CA LEU A 36 -17.23 11.50 -3.45
C LEU A 36 -17.73 11.43 -2.01
N ALA A 37 -16.92 11.86 -1.04
CA ALA A 37 -17.31 11.85 0.37
C ALA A 37 -18.60 12.67 0.61
N GLU A 38 -18.73 13.82 -0.05
CA GLU A 38 -19.97 14.63 -0.02
C GLU A 38 -21.17 13.89 -0.59
N SER A 39 -21.00 13.20 -1.73
CA SER A 39 -22.08 12.43 -2.35
C SER A 39 -22.49 11.20 -1.55
N ILE A 40 -21.54 10.55 -0.86
CA ILE A 40 -21.85 9.47 0.08
C ILE A 40 -22.71 10.01 1.23
N GLY A 41 -22.38 11.20 1.76
CA GLY A 41 -23.16 11.84 2.82
C GLY A 41 -24.58 12.23 2.41
N ALA A 42 -24.81 12.47 1.11
CA ALA A 42 -26.14 12.73 0.55
C ALA A 42 -26.93 11.45 0.23
N GLU A 43 -26.33 10.27 0.36
CA GLU A 43 -26.92 8.95 0.08
C GLU A 43 -27.50 8.79 -1.35
N ASP A 44 -26.99 9.54 -2.33
CA ASP A 44 -27.40 9.45 -3.75
C ASP A 44 -26.49 8.48 -4.52
N ALA A 45 -26.94 7.23 -4.65
CA ALA A 45 -26.19 6.17 -5.34
C ALA A 45 -25.84 6.52 -6.80
N ARG A 46 -26.76 7.15 -7.55
CA ARG A 46 -26.53 7.53 -8.96
C ARG A 46 -25.48 8.63 -9.07
N ALA A 47 -25.53 9.62 -8.18
CA ALA A 47 -24.50 10.65 -8.13
C ALA A 47 -23.13 10.07 -7.75
N VAL A 48 -23.08 9.13 -6.81
CA VAL A 48 -21.85 8.42 -6.43
C VAL A 48 -21.27 7.66 -7.63
N VAL A 49 -22.06 6.82 -8.31
CA VAL A 49 -21.62 6.07 -9.51
C VAL A 49 -21.07 7.01 -10.58
N ARG A 50 -21.82 8.06 -10.92
CA ARG A 50 -21.40 9.05 -11.93
C ARG A 50 -20.10 9.76 -11.56
N LYS A 51 -19.96 10.22 -10.31
CA LYS A 51 -18.77 10.93 -9.83
C LYS A 51 -17.54 10.01 -9.72
N ALA A 52 -17.75 8.75 -9.34
CA ALA A 52 -16.71 7.72 -9.35
C ALA A 52 -16.44 7.18 -10.77
N GLN A 53 -17.23 7.62 -11.76
CA GLN A 53 -17.19 7.16 -13.15
C GLN A 53 -17.37 5.64 -13.27
N LEU A 54 -18.08 5.02 -12.33
CA LEU A 54 -18.33 3.58 -12.36
C LEU A 54 -19.38 3.24 -13.42
N PRO A 55 -19.39 1.99 -13.93
CA PRO A 55 -20.48 1.51 -14.79
C PRO A 55 -21.86 1.71 -14.15
N GLU A 56 -22.85 2.10 -14.95
CA GLU A 56 -24.21 2.42 -14.45
C GLU A 56 -24.92 1.21 -13.83
N ASP A 57 -24.60 0.00 -14.28
CA ASP A 57 -25.10 -1.26 -13.72
C ASP A 57 -24.66 -1.52 -12.26
N LEU A 58 -23.67 -0.78 -11.74
CA LEU A 58 -23.27 -0.86 -10.33
C LEU A 58 -24.12 0.02 -9.41
N THR A 59 -25.11 0.76 -9.93
CA THR A 59 -25.96 1.65 -9.12
C THR A 59 -26.64 0.92 -7.97
N ALA A 60 -27.25 -0.25 -8.23
CA ALA A 60 -27.91 -1.04 -7.19
C ALA A 60 -26.92 -1.56 -6.13
N GLY A 61 -25.71 -1.96 -6.56
CA GLY A 61 -24.65 -2.36 -5.63
C GLY A 61 -24.16 -1.21 -4.75
N VAL A 62 -24.01 0.00 -5.31
CA VAL A 62 -23.65 1.20 -4.54
C VAL A 62 -24.77 1.59 -3.57
N GLU A 63 -26.04 1.51 -3.99
CA GLU A 63 -27.19 1.76 -3.11
C GLU A 63 -27.22 0.79 -1.92
N PHE A 64 -27.00 -0.50 -2.18
CA PHE A 64 -26.87 -1.52 -1.12
C PHE A 64 -25.75 -1.16 -0.14
N LEU A 65 -24.55 -0.84 -0.64
CA LEU A 65 -23.40 -0.52 0.20
C LEU A 65 -23.56 0.80 0.97
N LEU A 66 -24.27 1.79 0.43
CA LEU A 66 -24.65 3.00 1.16
C LEU A 66 -25.49 2.65 2.41
N GLY A 67 -26.44 1.72 2.27
CA GLY A 67 -27.22 1.20 3.40
C GLY A 67 -26.35 0.47 4.43
N VAL A 68 -25.46 -0.41 3.98
CA VAL A 68 -24.57 -1.21 4.84
C VAL A 68 -23.58 -0.34 5.63
N TYR A 69 -22.97 0.65 4.97
CA TYR A 69 -21.93 1.50 5.55
C TYR A 69 -22.48 2.79 6.15
N ARG A 70 -23.81 2.98 6.22
CA ARG A 70 -24.44 4.19 6.76
C ARG A 70 -23.88 4.51 8.16
N GLY A 71 -23.42 5.75 8.32
CA GLY A 71 -22.84 6.25 9.58
C GLY A 71 -21.48 5.66 9.96
N ARG A 72 -20.96 4.65 9.24
CA ARG A 72 -19.63 4.07 9.50
C ARG A 72 -18.53 4.98 8.98
N LYS A 73 -17.48 5.14 9.78
CA LYS A 73 -16.32 5.97 9.45
C LYS A 73 -15.04 5.15 9.35
N ARG A 74 -14.13 5.56 8.47
CA ARG A 74 -12.74 5.11 8.42
C ARG A 74 -12.05 5.45 9.74
N LYS A 75 -11.30 4.48 10.28
CA LYS A 75 -10.58 4.61 11.56
C LYS A 75 -9.63 5.81 11.61
N VAL A 76 -8.95 6.07 10.50
CA VAL A 76 -7.91 7.10 10.39
C VAL A 76 -8.50 8.47 10.04
N MET A 77 -9.23 8.53 8.92
CA MET A 77 -9.63 9.80 8.31
C MET A 77 -10.94 10.36 8.85
N GLN A 78 -11.71 9.56 9.58
CA GLN A 78 -13.10 9.86 9.95
C GLN A 78 -14.01 10.14 8.72
N ALA A 79 -13.53 9.85 7.52
CA ALA A 79 -14.28 9.86 6.27
C ALA A 79 -15.26 8.67 6.22
N PRO A 80 -16.31 8.71 5.39
CA PRO A 80 -17.22 7.57 5.23
C PRO A 80 -16.48 6.28 4.88
N ALA A 81 -16.82 5.17 5.52
CA ALA A 81 -16.17 3.87 5.30
C ALA A 81 -16.24 3.40 3.84
N LEU A 82 -17.39 3.64 3.18
CA LEU A 82 -17.63 3.32 1.77
C LEU A 82 -16.69 4.04 0.79
N LEU A 83 -16.02 5.12 1.22
CA LEU A 83 -15.11 5.85 0.35
C LEU A 83 -13.96 4.98 -0.14
N HIS A 84 -13.45 4.07 0.70
CA HIS A 84 -12.32 3.21 0.34
C HIS A 84 -12.69 2.21 -0.78
N PRO A 85 -13.74 1.38 -0.67
CA PRO A 85 -14.11 0.48 -1.76
C PRO A 85 -14.44 1.21 -3.09
N LEU A 86 -15.06 2.38 -3.03
CA LEU A 86 -15.32 3.21 -4.23
C LEU A 86 -14.01 3.64 -4.90
N ARG A 87 -13.05 4.15 -4.13
CA ARG A 87 -11.76 4.56 -4.67
C ARG A 87 -10.94 3.37 -5.17
N ALA A 88 -10.99 2.22 -4.51
CA ALA A 88 -10.37 0.99 -5.00
C ALA A 88 -10.94 0.59 -6.39
N ALA A 89 -12.27 0.63 -6.56
CA ALA A 89 -12.91 0.39 -7.85
C ALA A 89 -12.50 1.40 -8.93
N MET A 90 -12.30 2.67 -8.57
CA MET A 90 -11.74 3.67 -9.48
C MET A 90 -10.31 3.33 -9.88
N VAL A 91 -9.45 2.99 -8.90
CA VAL A 91 -8.05 2.63 -9.15
C VAL A 91 -7.97 1.44 -10.12
N VAL A 92 -8.79 0.41 -9.96
CA VAL A 92 -8.85 -0.74 -10.89
C VAL A 92 -9.11 -0.30 -12.33
N ARG A 93 -10.08 0.59 -12.54
CA ARG A 93 -10.42 1.10 -13.87
C ARG A 93 -9.30 1.93 -14.51
N GLU A 94 -8.49 2.60 -13.69
CA GLU A 94 -7.36 3.42 -14.14
C GLU A 94 -6.13 2.55 -14.45
N ILE A 95 -5.84 1.52 -13.63
CA ILE A 95 -4.63 0.69 -13.78
C ILE A 95 -4.79 -0.48 -14.75
N ALA A 96 -6.00 -0.99 -14.95
CA ALA A 96 -6.29 -2.12 -15.83
C ALA A 96 -7.17 -1.64 -17.00
N VAL A 97 -6.56 -1.41 -18.16
CA VAL A 97 -7.26 -0.90 -19.35
C VAL A 97 -7.02 -1.84 -20.55
N PRO A 98 -8.08 -2.48 -21.09
CA PRO A 98 -9.42 -2.57 -20.53
C PRO A 98 -9.45 -3.38 -19.23
N ALA A 99 -10.35 -3.02 -18.31
CA ALA A 99 -10.52 -3.77 -17.06
C ALA A 99 -11.22 -5.10 -17.33
N PRO A 100 -10.87 -6.20 -16.64
CA PRO A 100 -11.64 -7.43 -16.71
C PRO A 100 -13.12 -7.17 -16.36
N PRO A 101 -14.09 -7.77 -17.07
CA PRO A 101 -15.51 -7.61 -16.75
C PRO A 101 -15.79 -8.02 -15.29
N GLY A 102 -16.57 -7.24 -14.56
CA GLY A 102 -16.85 -7.46 -13.13
C GLY A 102 -15.74 -7.00 -12.16
N ALA A 103 -14.53 -6.66 -12.62
CA ALA A 103 -13.44 -6.28 -11.72
C ALA A 103 -13.75 -5.04 -10.86
N ALA A 104 -14.42 -4.03 -11.44
CA ALA A 104 -14.86 -2.86 -10.67
C ALA A 104 -15.88 -3.21 -9.58
N ALA A 105 -16.76 -4.18 -9.84
CA ALA A 105 -17.72 -4.68 -8.83
C ALA A 105 -16.99 -5.45 -7.73
N ALA A 106 -16.07 -6.36 -8.08
CA ALA A 106 -15.28 -7.10 -7.09
C ALA A 106 -14.47 -6.17 -6.18
N ALA A 107 -13.87 -5.12 -6.75
CA ALA A 107 -13.17 -4.09 -5.97
C ALA A 107 -14.11 -3.29 -5.05
N LEU A 108 -15.32 -2.99 -5.51
CA LEU A 108 -16.33 -2.28 -4.73
C LEU A 108 -16.83 -3.10 -3.52
N PHE A 109 -16.82 -4.43 -3.62
CA PHE A 109 -17.30 -5.34 -2.56
C PHE A 109 -16.19 -6.05 -1.77
N HIS A 110 -14.91 -5.77 -2.05
CA HIS A 110 -13.80 -6.57 -1.50
C HIS A 110 -13.73 -6.62 0.04
N ASP A 111 -14.15 -5.55 0.72
CA ASP A 111 -14.17 -5.46 2.19
C ASP A 111 -15.52 -5.89 2.80
N TYR A 112 -16.57 -6.06 2.00
CA TYR A 112 -17.94 -6.25 2.50
C TYR A 112 -18.05 -7.46 3.43
N VAL A 113 -17.48 -8.60 3.03
CA VAL A 113 -17.53 -9.84 3.81
C VAL A 113 -16.77 -9.68 5.13
N GLU A 114 -15.59 -9.05 5.09
CA GLU A 114 -14.77 -8.79 6.29
C GLU A 114 -15.44 -7.81 7.27
N ASP A 115 -16.15 -6.80 6.76
CA ASP A 115 -16.74 -5.72 7.55
C ASP A 115 -18.13 -6.03 8.13
N THR A 116 -18.82 -7.04 7.58
CA THR A 116 -20.25 -7.27 7.88
C THR A 116 -20.59 -8.70 8.27
N SER A 117 -19.67 -9.66 8.10
CA SER A 117 -19.96 -11.10 8.21
C SER A 117 -21.07 -11.58 7.26
N GLY A 118 -21.42 -10.79 6.24
CA GLY A 118 -22.40 -11.15 5.21
C GLY A 118 -21.83 -12.12 4.18
N ALA A 119 -22.73 -12.74 3.41
CA ALA A 119 -22.36 -13.60 2.28
C ALA A 119 -22.29 -12.79 0.99
N ALA A 120 -21.34 -13.12 0.12
CA ALA A 120 -21.13 -12.48 -1.19
C ALA A 120 -20.93 -13.56 -2.26
N ASP A 121 -21.91 -14.46 -2.39
CA ASP A 121 -21.90 -15.51 -3.41
C ASP A 121 -22.52 -15.02 -4.74
N GLU A 122 -22.58 -15.92 -5.73
CA GLU A 122 -23.15 -15.61 -7.04
C GLU A 122 -24.62 -15.14 -6.93
N ALA A 123 -25.43 -15.83 -6.12
CA ALA A 123 -26.84 -15.50 -5.95
C ALA A 123 -27.03 -14.10 -5.35
N PHE A 124 -26.17 -13.70 -4.40
CA PHE A 124 -26.13 -12.35 -3.86
C PHE A 124 -25.87 -11.31 -4.95
N PHE A 125 -24.84 -11.49 -5.77
CA PHE A 125 -24.51 -10.53 -6.83
C PHE A 125 -25.55 -10.51 -7.96
N SER A 126 -26.09 -11.66 -8.34
CA SER A 126 -27.20 -11.74 -9.31
C SER A 126 -28.47 -11.06 -8.78
N GLY A 127 -28.77 -11.20 -7.48
CA GLY A 127 -29.90 -10.53 -6.83
C GLY A 127 -29.78 -9.00 -6.83
N LEU A 128 -28.55 -8.47 -6.83
CA LEU A 128 -28.27 -7.05 -7.00
C LEU A 128 -28.25 -6.60 -8.47
N GLY A 129 -28.43 -7.51 -9.42
CA GLY A 129 -28.34 -7.21 -10.85
C GLY A 129 -26.92 -6.92 -11.35
N ILE A 130 -25.89 -7.36 -10.60
CA ILE A 130 -24.49 -7.13 -10.97
C ILE A 130 -24.09 -8.12 -12.07
N PRO A 131 -23.60 -7.65 -13.24
CA PRO A 131 -23.14 -8.54 -14.31
C PRO A 131 -21.87 -9.28 -13.91
N HIS A 132 -21.63 -10.44 -14.53
CA HIS A 132 -20.48 -11.30 -14.21
C HIS A 132 -20.46 -11.73 -12.73
N ALA A 133 -21.64 -11.93 -12.14
CA ALA A 133 -21.81 -12.35 -10.75
C ALA A 133 -20.94 -13.56 -10.34
N PRO A 134 -20.77 -14.62 -11.17
CA PRO A 134 -19.87 -15.73 -10.81
C PRO A 134 -18.41 -15.28 -10.65
N GLU A 135 -17.89 -14.46 -11.57
CA GLU A 135 -16.54 -13.94 -11.49
C GLU A 135 -16.35 -12.98 -10.33
N VAL A 136 -17.33 -12.10 -10.08
CA VAL A 136 -17.32 -11.15 -8.96
C VAL A 136 -17.28 -11.89 -7.64
N ALA A 137 -18.16 -12.89 -7.43
CA ALA A 137 -18.17 -13.72 -6.22
C ALA A 137 -16.82 -14.40 -5.98
N ARG A 138 -16.26 -15.00 -7.04
CA ARG A 138 -14.97 -15.70 -6.97
C ARG A 138 -13.82 -14.77 -6.59
N TRP A 139 -13.79 -13.55 -7.13
CA TRP A 139 -12.76 -12.57 -6.77
C TRP A 139 -12.95 -11.97 -5.38
N VAL A 140 -14.19 -11.71 -4.95
CA VAL A 140 -14.45 -11.23 -3.58
C VAL A 140 -14.04 -12.29 -2.56
N GLU A 141 -14.33 -13.57 -2.79
CA GLU A 141 -13.85 -14.67 -1.95
C GLU A 141 -12.31 -14.76 -1.93
N ALA A 142 -11.65 -14.58 -3.09
CA ALA A 142 -10.19 -14.55 -3.16
C ALA A 142 -9.59 -13.39 -2.34
N LEU A 143 -10.22 -12.21 -2.36
CA LEU A 143 -9.78 -11.00 -1.68
C LEU A 143 -10.14 -10.95 -0.19
N THR A 144 -11.10 -11.76 0.24
CA THR A 144 -11.52 -11.87 1.64
C THR A 144 -10.51 -12.73 2.41
N ARG A 145 -9.92 -12.18 3.46
CA ARG A 145 -9.07 -12.94 4.39
C ARG A 145 -9.92 -13.78 5.35
N ARG A 146 -9.54 -15.04 5.51
CA ARG A 146 -10.31 -16.01 6.32
C ARG A 146 -9.82 -16.02 7.77
N GLY A 147 -10.73 -15.90 8.75
CA GLY A 147 -10.43 -16.14 10.18
C GLY A 147 -9.04 -15.65 10.65
N ASP A 148 -8.21 -16.60 11.10
CA ASP A 148 -6.82 -16.39 11.56
C ASP A 148 -5.75 -16.66 10.47
N GLU A 149 -6.14 -16.68 9.19
CA GLU A 149 -5.22 -16.77 8.05
C GLU A 149 -4.14 -15.68 8.15
N SER A 150 -2.88 -16.08 8.05
CA SER A 150 -1.77 -15.12 8.00
C SER A 150 -1.92 -14.23 6.77
N TYR A 151 -1.43 -13.00 6.84
CA TYR A 151 -1.51 -12.12 5.67
C TYR A 151 -0.77 -12.71 4.46
N VAL A 152 0.37 -13.38 4.68
CA VAL A 152 1.14 -14.04 3.62
C VAL A 152 0.36 -15.20 2.98
N ALA A 153 -0.31 -16.04 3.79
CA ALA A 153 -1.14 -17.13 3.27
C ALA A 153 -2.30 -16.58 2.43
N HIS A 154 -2.96 -15.52 2.90
CA HIS A 154 -4.01 -14.82 2.17
C HIS A 154 -3.50 -14.29 0.81
N ILE A 155 -2.36 -13.58 0.80
CA ILE A 155 -1.80 -13.06 -0.45
C ILE A 155 -1.32 -14.18 -1.37
N SER A 156 -0.79 -15.29 -0.83
CA SER A 156 -0.42 -16.46 -1.64
C SER A 156 -1.64 -17.03 -2.38
N ARG A 157 -2.81 -17.07 -1.73
CA ARG A 157 -4.08 -17.46 -2.36
C ARG A 157 -4.54 -16.45 -3.40
N VAL A 158 -4.41 -15.14 -3.13
CA VAL A 158 -4.67 -14.09 -4.13
C VAL A 158 -3.78 -14.27 -5.36
N CYS A 159 -2.50 -14.61 -5.18
CA CYS A 159 -1.53 -14.86 -6.25
C CYS A 159 -1.76 -16.16 -7.04
N THR A 160 -2.94 -16.79 -6.93
CA THR A 160 -3.39 -17.86 -7.84
C THR A 160 -4.22 -17.33 -9.01
N ASP A 161 -4.68 -16.07 -8.96
CA ASP A 161 -5.46 -15.41 -10.01
C ASP A 161 -4.89 -14.03 -10.32
N ARG A 162 -4.56 -13.79 -11.60
CA ARG A 162 -3.96 -12.53 -12.07
C ARG A 162 -4.87 -11.32 -11.84
N THR A 163 -6.18 -11.45 -12.03
CA THR A 163 -7.15 -10.38 -11.75
C THR A 163 -7.27 -10.12 -10.25
N ALA A 164 -7.25 -11.17 -9.41
CA ALA A 164 -7.24 -10.98 -7.95
C ALA A 164 -6.00 -10.20 -7.49
N VAL A 165 -4.82 -10.44 -8.09
CA VAL A 165 -3.62 -9.63 -7.83
C VAL A 165 -3.81 -8.17 -8.21
N VAL A 166 -4.40 -7.88 -9.38
CA VAL A 166 -4.71 -6.50 -9.82
C VAL A 166 -5.67 -5.82 -8.84
N LEU A 167 -6.73 -6.51 -8.41
CA LEU A 167 -7.70 -6.01 -7.44
C LEU A 167 -7.03 -5.71 -6.09
N LYS A 168 -6.16 -6.62 -5.61
CA LYS A 168 -5.42 -6.41 -4.36
C LYS A 168 -4.39 -5.30 -4.47
N ALA A 169 -3.82 -5.09 -5.64
CA ALA A 169 -2.92 -3.97 -5.90
C ALA A 169 -3.67 -2.64 -5.85
N ALA A 170 -4.90 -2.58 -6.37
CA ALA A 170 -5.75 -1.39 -6.27
C ALA A 170 -6.11 -1.05 -4.82
N ASP A 171 -6.48 -2.05 -4.00
CA ASP A 171 -6.66 -1.92 -2.55
C ASP A 171 -5.37 -1.38 -1.87
N ALA A 172 -4.21 -1.99 -2.16
CA ALA A 172 -2.94 -1.56 -1.59
C ALA A 172 -2.56 -0.13 -1.98
N ILE A 173 -2.79 0.25 -3.24
CA ILE A 173 -2.59 1.62 -3.73
C ILE A 173 -3.49 2.57 -2.94
N ASP A 174 -4.81 2.33 -2.91
CA ASP A 174 -5.74 3.21 -2.19
C ASP A 174 -5.37 3.36 -0.72
N ASN A 175 -5.05 2.25 -0.05
CA ASN A 175 -4.64 2.28 1.34
C ASN A 175 -3.42 3.16 1.57
N LEU A 176 -2.40 3.10 0.71
CA LEU A 176 -1.21 3.97 0.79
C LEU A 176 -1.54 5.44 0.45
N LEU A 177 -2.54 5.70 -0.39
CA LEU A 177 -3.04 7.05 -0.66
C LEU A 177 -3.86 7.60 0.50
N ASP A 178 -4.63 6.77 1.19
CA ASP A 178 -5.47 7.14 2.34
C ASP A 178 -4.63 7.50 3.58
N LEU A 179 -3.36 7.08 3.64
CA LEU A 179 -2.45 7.46 4.73
C LEU A 179 -2.17 8.98 4.77
N ARG A 180 -2.59 9.71 3.74
CA ARG A 180 -2.32 11.14 3.53
C ARG A 180 -3.43 11.98 4.15
N ALA A 181 -3.45 12.01 5.48
CA ALA A 181 -4.51 12.66 6.25
C ALA A 181 -4.50 14.20 6.22
N ALA A 182 -3.51 14.81 5.59
CA ALA A 182 -3.48 16.24 5.33
C ALA A 182 -2.72 16.48 4.02
N PRO A 183 -3.11 17.50 3.23
CA PRO A 183 -2.28 18.00 2.15
C PRO A 183 -1.05 18.69 2.78
N GLU A 184 -0.05 17.91 3.18
CA GLU A 184 1.33 18.39 3.05
C GLU A 184 1.51 18.63 1.55
N SER A 185 1.81 19.87 1.20
CA SER A 185 1.57 20.47 -0.11
C SER A 185 2.00 19.57 -1.28
N ALA A 186 1.33 19.69 -2.43
CA ALA A 186 1.77 19.02 -3.66
C ALA A 186 3.22 19.38 -4.06
N ALA A 187 3.78 20.47 -3.51
CA ALA A 187 5.19 20.85 -3.65
C ALA A 187 6.14 19.93 -2.86
N ASP A 188 5.72 19.36 -1.72
CA ASP A 188 6.49 18.38 -0.92
C ASP A 188 6.63 17.02 -1.64
N GLU A 189 5.86 16.81 -2.72
CA GLU A 189 5.82 15.57 -3.48
C GLU A 189 6.75 15.54 -4.70
N VAL A 190 7.29 16.70 -5.11
CA VAL A 190 7.96 16.86 -6.41
C VAL A 190 9.34 16.20 -6.43
N ASP A 191 10.01 16.02 -5.28
CA ASP A 191 11.19 15.14 -5.24
C ASP A 191 11.48 14.57 -3.84
N LEU A 192 10.69 13.58 -3.41
CA LEU A 192 10.93 12.85 -2.15
C LEU A 192 12.33 12.21 -2.10
N ARG A 193 12.95 11.90 -3.25
CA ARG A 193 14.31 11.34 -3.28
C ARG A 193 15.34 12.43 -2.98
N GLN A 194 15.19 13.61 -3.57
CA GLN A 194 16.02 14.78 -3.23
C GLN A 194 15.79 15.21 -1.78
N ALA A 195 14.54 15.25 -1.30
CA ALA A 195 14.22 15.58 0.08
C ALA A 195 14.86 14.59 1.07
N PHE A 196 14.85 13.29 0.73
CA PHE A 196 15.56 12.27 1.50
C PHE A 196 17.07 12.45 1.44
N ALA A 197 17.64 12.66 0.26
CA ALA A 197 19.08 12.89 0.08
C ALA A 197 19.56 14.10 0.91
N GLN A 198 18.80 15.20 0.87
CA GLN A 198 19.04 16.38 1.70
C GLN A 198 18.93 16.05 3.19
N ALA A 199 17.86 15.37 3.62
CA ALA A 199 17.70 14.99 5.03
C ALA A 199 18.85 14.09 5.52
N ALA A 200 19.36 13.20 4.67
CA ALA A 200 20.44 12.27 5.01
C ALA A 200 21.78 12.98 5.28
N VAL A 201 22.05 14.12 4.62
CA VAL A 201 23.34 14.83 4.72
C VAL A 201 23.28 16.15 5.48
N SER A 202 22.10 16.71 5.69
CA SER A 202 21.94 17.98 6.41
C SER A 202 22.24 17.82 7.91
N PRO A 203 22.95 18.78 8.53
CA PRO A 203 23.11 18.82 9.98
C PRO A 203 21.74 18.78 10.65
N MET A 204 21.63 18.10 11.79
CA MET A 204 20.34 18.04 12.48
C MET A 204 19.99 19.41 13.06
N VAL A 205 19.09 20.14 12.40
CA VAL A 205 18.38 21.26 13.02
C VAL A 205 17.27 20.64 13.85
N ARG A 206 17.29 20.82 15.17
CA ARG A 206 16.18 20.39 16.05
C ARG A 206 14.93 21.19 15.68
N HIS A 207 14.16 20.67 14.76
CA HIS A 207 12.82 21.13 14.50
C HIS A 207 11.91 20.59 15.62
N GLU A 208 10.97 21.40 16.08
CA GLU A 208 9.88 20.89 16.90
C GLU A 208 9.22 19.73 16.14
N HIS A 209 9.01 18.61 16.83
CA HIS A 209 8.33 17.48 16.24
C HIS A 209 6.92 17.96 15.82
N PRO A 210 6.52 17.77 14.55
CA PRO A 210 5.19 18.18 14.12
C PRO A 210 4.14 17.49 15.00
N PRO A 211 2.97 18.10 15.23
CA PRO A 211 1.91 17.48 16.01
C PRO A 211 1.68 16.05 15.51
N THR A 212 1.55 15.10 16.43
CA THR A 212 1.54 13.67 16.11
C THR A 212 0.52 13.41 14.99
N PRO A 213 0.95 12.89 13.82
CA PRO A 213 0.02 12.62 12.74
C PRO A 213 -1.05 11.65 13.24
N ARG A 214 -2.27 11.75 12.69
CA ARG A 214 -3.38 10.83 13.02
C ARG A 214 -3.03 9.36 12.77
N ILE A 215 -1.99 9.08 11.98
CA ILE A 215 -1.47 7.74 11.70
C ILE A 215 -0.08 7.62 12.27
N ARG A 216 0.12 6.62 13.12
CA ARG A 216 1.43 6.28 13.68
C ARG A 216 2.33 5.61 12.63
N GLY A 217 3.64 5.83 12.76
CA GLY A 217 4.62 5.45 11.74
C GLY A 217 4.68 3.93 11.45
N GLU A 218 4.43 3.09 12.45
CA GLU A 218 4.37 1.64 12.34
C GLU A 218 3.21 1.15 11.46
N ALA A 219 2.06 1.83 11.50
CA ALA A 219 0.94 1.51 10.62
C ALA A 219 1.25 1.85 9.15
N ARG A 220 2.02 2.91 8.93
CA ARG A 220 2.51 3.30 7.60
C ARG A 220 3.50 2.27 7.06
N LEU A 221 4.47 1.86 7.89
CA LEU A 221 5.45 0.83 7.53
C LEU A 221 4.78 -0.53 7.30
N TYR A 222 3.75 -0.88 8.08
CA TYR A 222 2.98 -2.09 7.82
C TYR A 222 2.23 -2.04 6.49
N ALA A 223 1.67 -0.89 6.11
CA ALA A 223 1.03 -0.73 4.81
C ALA A 223 2.04 -0.89 3.64
N THR A 224 3.27 -0.38 3.77
CA THR A 224 4.31 -0.61 2.75
C THR A 224 4.74 -2.07 2.71
N TRP A 225 4.82 -2.74 3.86
CA TRP A 225 5.08 -4.17 3.92
C TRP A 225 4.01 -5.01 3.22
N LYS A 226 2.73 -4.68 3.40
CA LYS A 226 1.61 -5.34 2.69
C LYS A 226 1.77 -5.23 1.17
N CYS A 227 2.12 -4.04 0.69
CA CYS A 227 2.41 -3.80 -0.72
C CYS A 227 3.61 -4.63 -1.21
N PHE A 228 4.71 -4.66 -0.46
CA PHE A 228 5.86 -5.51 -0.75
C PHE A 228 5.46 -6.99 -0.85
N SER A 229 4.69 -7.50 0.10
CA SER A 229 4.29 -8.91 0.13
C SER A 229 3.49 -9.31 -1.11
N LEU A 230 2.56 -8.47 -1.54
CA LEU A 230 1.80 -8.66 -2.77
C LEU A 230 2.71 -8.73 -4.00
N LEU A 231 3.58 -7.74 -4.18
CA LEU A 231 4.49 -7.69 -5.32
C LEU A 231 5.42 -8.90 -5.32
N ASN A 232 6.03 -9.20 -4.18
CA ASN A 232 6.99 -10.30 -4.05
C ASN A 232 6.35 -11.65 -4.37
N LEU A 233 5.17 -11.95 -3.83
CA LEU A 233 4.47 -13.20 -4.10
C LEU A 233 3.95 -13.27 -5.54
N ALA A 234 3.53 -12.16 -6.14
CA ALA A 234 3.16 -12.12 -7.55
C ALA A 234 4.36 -12.41 -8.48
N HIS A 235 5.55 -11.89 -8.16
CA HIS A 235 6.79 -12.24 -8.88
C HIS A 235 7.08 -13.74 -8.78
N ARG A 236 6.97 -14.32 -7.58
CA ARG A 236 7.23 -15.74 -7.34
C ARG A 236 6.21 -16.67 -7.99
N ALA A 237 4.96 -16.22 -8.12
CA ALA A 237 3.91 -16.91 -8.85
C ALA A 237 4.00 -16.69 -10.39
N ALA A 238 5.05 -16.03 -10.89
CA ALA A 238 5.21 -15.68 -12.30
C ALA A 238 4.02 -14.87 -12.88
N LEU A 239 3.41 -14.03 -12.04
CA LEU A 239 2.33 -13.13 -12.42
C LEU A 239 2.81 -11.72 -12.78
N SER A 240 4.05 -11.36 -12.45
CA SER A 240 4.69 -10.12 -12.91
C SER A 240 5.15 -10.23 -14.38
N PRO A 241 5.00 -9.16 -15.19
CA PRO A 241 4.33 -7.92 -14.85
C PRO A 241 2.80 -8.06 -14.86
N PHE A 242 2.12 -7.41 -13.91
CA PHE A 242 0.65 -7.25 -13.92
C PHE A 242 0.20 -5.79 -13.97
N ALA A 243 -1.08 -5.57 -14.31
CA ALA A 243 -1.66 -4.23 -14.44
C ALA A 243 -1.63 -3.48 -13.09
N GLY A 244 -0.99 -2.30 -13.07
CA GLY A 244 -0.83 -1.50 -11.86
C GLY A 244 0.34 -1.89 -10.94
N GLU A 245 1.15 -2.88 -11.32
CA GLU A 245 2.36 -3.27 -10.56
C GLU A 245 3.30 -2.08 -10.32
N ASP A 246 3.60 -1.30 -11.36
CA ASP A 246 4.47 -0.13 -11.24
C ASP A 246 3.87 0.95 -10.33
N ALA A 247 2.56 1.17 -10.40
CA ALA A 247 1.85 2.14 -9.55
C ALA A 247 1.89 1.70 -8.08
N CYS A 248 1.63 0.42 -7.80
CA CYS A 248 1.70 -0.18 -6.48
C CYS A 248 3.11 -0.08 -5.88
N ARG A 249 4.12 -0.47 -6.66
CA ARG A 249 5.54 -0.36 -6.31
C ARG A 249 5.94 1.08 -5.99
N ARG A 250 5.56 2.06 -6.83
CA ARG A 250 5.86 3.48 -6.59
C ARG A 250 5.14 4.05 -5.38
N ALA A 251 3.89 3.66 -5.13
CA ALA A 251 3.18 4.04 -3.91
C ALA A 251 3.94 3.57 -2.67
N GLY A 252 4.42 2.31 -2.67
CA GLY A 252 5.26 1.77 -1.60
C GLY A 252 6.58 2.54 -1.43
N GLN A 253 7.27 2.86 -2.53
CA GLN A 253 8.52 3.63 -2.50
C GLN A 253 8.34 5.04 -1.91
N ARG A 254 7.31 5.76 -2.35
CA ARG A 254 7.03 7.11 -1.87
C ARG A 254 6.76 7.10 -0.37
N GLU A 255 6.02 6.10 0.10
CA GLU A 255 5.72 5.99 1.51
C GLU A 255 6.94 5.60 2.35
N CYS A 256 7.81 4.72 1.85
CA CYS A 256 9.10 4.44 2.49
C CYS A 256 9.97 5.71 2.59
N LEU A 257 10.05 6.51 1.53
CA LEU A 257 10.79 7.78 1.55
C LEU A 257 10.24 8.74 2.62
N ARG A 258 8.90 8.86 2.72
CA ARG A 258 8.27 9.72 3.75
C ARG A 258 8.58 9.24 5.16
N ILE A 259 8.49 7.94 5.41
CA ILE A 259 8.84 7.35 6.72
C ILE A 259 10.31 7.63 7.04
N ALA A 260 11.21 7.39 6.09
CA ALA A 260 12.65 7.57 6.27
C ALA A 260 13.02 9.05 6.53
N ILE A 261 12.45 9.98 5.76
CA ILE A 261 12.62 11.43 5.97
C ILE A 261 12.19 11.83 7.38
N HIS A 262 11.01 11.34 7.83
CA HIS A 262 10.50 11.65 9.16
C HIS A 262 11.41 11.11 10.26
N LEU A 263 11.84 9.85 10.17
CA LEU A 263 12.76 9.25 11.16
C LEU A 263 14.08 10.01 11.22
N ILE A 264 14.69 10.31 10.07
CA ILE A 264 15.97 11.02 9.98
C ILE A 264 15.88 12.44 10.54
N ARG A 265 14.79 13.16 10.27
CA ARG A 265 14.64 14.56 10.70
C ARG A 265 14.33 14.72 12.19
N TYR A 266 13.59 13.77 12.77
CA TYR A 266 12.97 13.97 14.08
C TYR A 266 13.35 12.94 15.14
N HIS A 267 13.86 11.77 14.75
CA HIS A 267 14.05 10.64 15.68
C HIS A 267 15.47 10.07 15.72
N VAL A 268 16.28 10.28 14.68
CA VAL A 268 17.61 9.69 14.57
C VAL A 268 18.68 10.78 14.66
N GLU A 269 19.49 10.68 15.73
CA GLU A 269 20.62 11.57 15.99
C GLU A 269 21.66 11.51 14.86
N GLU A 270 22.40 12.60 14.67
CA GLU A 270 23.34 12.75 13.56
C GLU A 270 24.46 11.68 13.58
N SER A 271 25.02 11.39 14.75
CA SER A 271 26.06 10.36 14.92
C SER A 271 25.56 8.95 14.61
N GLU A 272 24.29 8.67 14.90
CA GLU A 272 23.68 7.37 14.61
C GLU A 272 23.28 7.26 13.14
N ARG A 273 22.82 8.35 12.53
CA ARG A 273 22.39 8.41 11.12
C ARG A 273 23.46 7.89 10.16
N SER A 274 24.70 8.38 10.27
CA SER A 274 25.80 7.93 9.40
C SER A 274 26.05 6.44 9.54
N ARG A 275 26.10 5.93 10.77
CA ARG A 275 26.26 4.50 11.07
C ARG A 275 25.16 3.66 10.41
N LEU A 276 23.89 4.06 10.54
CA LEU A 276 22.75 3.33 9.97
C LEU A 276 22.73 3.34 8.44
N LEU A 277 23.12 4.46 7.82
CA LEU A 277 23.24 4.54 6.36
C LEU A 277 24.38 3.65 5.84
N GLU A 278 25.51 3.57 6.54
CA GLU A 278 26.60 2.65 6.22
C GLU A 278 26.20 1.18 6.39
N GLU A 279 25.48 0.87 7.47
CA GLU A 279 24.92 -0.47 7.72
C GLU A 279 23.94 -0.88 6.63
N HIS A 280 23.01 -0.01 6.26
CA HIS A 280 22.11 -0.24 5.14
C HIS A 280 22.90 -0.45 3.83
N ALA A 281 23.91 0.37 3.54
CA ALA A 281 24.74 0.21 2.35
C ALA A 281 25.47 -1.16 2.32
N ARG A 282 25.95 -1.65 3.47
CA ARG A 282 26.51 -3.00 3.60
C ARG A 282 25.46 -4.08 3.32
N TYR A 283 24.26 -3.95 3.92
CA TYR A 283 23.17 -4.89 3.72
C TYR A 283 22.74 -4.99 2.25
N VAL A 284 22.57 -3.87 1.55
CA VAL A 284 22.15 -3.86 0.13
C VAL A 284 23.15 -4.58 -0.78
N ARG A 285 24.44 -4.60 -0.43
CA ARG A 285 25.48 -5.36 -1.15
C ARG A 285 25.57 -6.82 -0.72
N SER A 286 24.96 -7.20 0.39
CA SER A 286 24.97 -8.57 0.88
C SER A 286 23.98 -9.45 0.11
N PRO A 287 24.18 -10.78 0.09
CA PRO A 287 23.17 -11.73 -0.39
C PRO A 287 21.86 -11.68 0.39
N ASP A 288 21.87 -11.16 1.62
CA ASP A 288 20.73 -11.18 2.55
C ASP A 288 19.56 -10.32 2.05
N ILE A 289 19.80 -9.30 1.21
CA ILE A 289 18.73 -8.50 0.57
C ILE A 289 17.73 -9.35 -0.24
N THR A 290 18.09 -10.59 -0.60
CA THR A 290 17.24 -11.53 -1.35
C THR A 290 16.51 -12.53 -0.45
N ARG A 291 16.62 -12.44 0.87
CA ARG A 291 16.00 -13.37 1.81
C ARG A 291 15.50 -12.65 3.06
N ILE A 292 14.34 -13.05 3.56
CA ILE A 292 13.93 -12.66 4.91
C ILE A 292 14.67 -13.57 5.89
N THR A 293 15.54 -12.98 6.68
CA THR A 293 16.26 -13.65 7.77
C THR A 293 15.49 -13.48 9.09
N PRO A 294 15.41 -14.54 9.93
CA PRO A 294 14.99 -14.38 11.31
C PRO A 294 15.96 -13.45 12.07
N PRO A 295 15.51 -12.74 13.12
CA PRO A 295 16.40 -11.95 13.95
C PRO A 295 17.50 -12.86 14.52
N ARG A 296 18.78 -12.49 14.36
CA ARG A 296 19.90 -13.22 14.97
C ARG A 296 20.57 -12.38 16.06
N PRO A 297 21.05 -12.97 17.16
CA PRO A 297 21.72 -12.22 18.24
C PRO A 297 23.00 -11.50 17.79
N ASP A 298 23.63 -11.98 16.73
CA ASP A 298 24.92 -11.52 16.18
C ASP A 298 24.80 -10.77 14.85
N HIS A 299 23.59 -10.65 14.29
CA HIS A 299 23.35 -9.96 13.02
C HIS A 299 22.67 -8.62 13.29
N SER A 300 23.42 -7.54 13.11
CA SER A 300 22.87 -6.18 13.05
C SER A 300 22.39 -5.89 11.62
N GLY A 301 21.65 -6.81 11.00
CA GLY A 301 21.04 -6.58 9.70
C GLY A 301 19.74 -5.79 9.86
N PRO A 302 19.15 -5.24 8.78
CA PRO A 302 17.78 -4.75 8.77
C PRO A 302 16.78 -5.91 8.87
N ASP A 303 16.85 -6.66 9.98
CA ASP A 303 16.06 -7.84 10.30
C ASP A 303 14.64 -7.49 10.76
N GLY A 304 14.31 -6.19 10.86
CA GLY A 304 12.96 -5.71 11.21
C GLY A 304 11.89 -6.00 10.14
N LEU A 305 12.30 -6.47 8.94
CA LEU A 305 11.36 -7.10 8.01
C LEU A 305 10.66 -8.29 8.66
N SER A 306 11.37 -9.15 9.40
CA SER A 306 10.78 -10.30 10.09
C SER A 306 9.79 -9.89 11.20
N MET A 307 10.03 -8.75 11.86
CA MET A 307 9.15 -8.22 12.90
C MET A 307 7.79 -7.71 12.35
N LEU A 308 7.73 -7.40 11.05
CA LEU A 308 6.49 -6.98 10.36
C LEU A 308 5.60 -8.18 9.95
N MET A 309 6.01 -9.42 10.22
CA MET A 309 5.45 -10.65 9.62
C MET A 309 4.54 -11.46 10.57
N MET A 310 4.18 -10.96 11.75
CA MET A 310 3.52 -11.79 12.77
C MET A 310 2.00 -11.99 12.53
N ARG A 311 1.40 -12.98 13.21
CA ARG A 311 -0.04 -13.31 13.06
C ARG A 311 -0.94 -12.15 13.50
N ARG A 312 -2.21 -12.13 13.04
CA ARG A 312 -3.20 -11.08 13.37
C ARG A 312 -3.34 -10.84 14.88
N SER A 313 -3.24 -11.91 15.69
CA SER A 313 -3.30 -11.90 17.16
C SER A 313 -2.04 -11.34 17.84
N GLU A 314 -0.87 -11.48 17.21
CA GLU A 314 0.44 -11.05 17.74
C GLU A 314 0.82 -9.65 17.27
N HIS A 315 0.08 -9.14 16.28
CA HIS A 315 0.42 -7.97 15.48
C HIS A 315 0.49 -6.64 16.26
N LYS A 316 -0.32 -6.48 17.31
CA LYS A 316 -0.40 -5.20 18.04
C LYS A 316 0.82 -4.95 18.92
N GLY A 317 1.31 -5.99 19.62
CA GLY A 317 2.48 -5.88 20.48
C GLY A 317 3.77 -5.68 19.68
N SER A 318 3.93 -6.41 18.57
CA SER A 318 5.16 -6.35 17.76
C SER A 318 5.32 -5.03 16.99
N LEU A 319 4.22 -4.44 16.50
CA LEU A 319 4.26 -3.12 15.87
C LEU A 319 4.57 -2.01 16.88
N GLU A 320 4.13 -2.13 18.13
CA GLU A 320 4.45 -1.18 19.20
C GLU A 320 5.94 -1.29 19.60
N ILE A 321 6.49 -2.51 19.65
CA ILE A 321 7.93 -2.74 19.86
C ILE A 321 8.74 -2.12 18.72
N LEU A 322 8.36 -2.38 17.46
CA LEU A 322 9.01 -1.78 16.29
C LEU A 322 8.89 -0.25 16.27
N TYR A 323 7.77 0.30 16.73
CA TYR A 323 7.62 1.75 16.86
C TYR A 323 8.53 2.34 17.95
N GLY A 324 8.79 1.60 19.03
CA GLY A 324 9.73 1.98 20.08
C GLY A 324 11.19 2.03 19.59
N ASP A 325 11.55 1.15 18.66
CA ASP A 325 12.88 1.09 18.07
C ASP A 325 12.95 1.83 16.71
N LYS A 326 13.21 3.13 16.78
CA LYS A 326 13.32 4.02 15.61
C LYS A 326 14.45 3.62 14.66
N THR A 327 15.51 3.01 15.18
CA THR A 327 16.65 2.54 14.42
C THR A 327 16.25 1.34 13.55
N SER A 328 15.64 0.32 14.15
CA SER A 328 15.11 -0.84 13.41
C SER A 328 14.04 -0.44 12.40
N MET A 329 13.18 0.53 12.75
CA MET A 329 12.16 1.06 11.85
C MET A 329 12.79 1.76 10.62
N LEU A 330 13.85 2.56 10.81
CA LEU A 330 14.56 3.21 9.71
C LEU A 330 15.22 2.17 8.81
N LEU A 331 15.98 1.23 9.38
CA LEU A 331 16.67 0.17 8.64
C LEU A 331 15.70 -0.68 7.80
N SER A 332 14.55 -1.07 8.38
CA SER A 332 13.49 -1.81 7.68
C SER A 332 12.89 -1.00 6.53
N THR A 333 12.68 0.30 6.76
CA THR A 333 12.16 1.22 5.74
C THR A 333 13.12 1.36 4.56
N LEU A 334 14.42 1.50 4.83
CA LEU A 334 15.46 1.59 3.80
C LEU A 334 15.60 0.26 3.03
N ALA A 335 15.53 -0.88 3.72
CA ALA A 335 15.51 -2.19 3.09
C ALA A 335 14.33 -2.35 2.13
N LEU A 336 13.11 -2.00 2.55
CA LEU A 336 11.92 -2.00 1.68
C LEU A 336 12.09 -1.08 0.47
N LEU A 337 12.62 0.14 0.68
CA LEU A 337 12.86 1.09 -0.40
C LEU A 337 13.76 0.50 -1.49
N GLU A 338 14.84 -0.19 -1.09
CA GLU A 338 15.74 -0.87 -2.02
C GLU A 338 15.08 -2.09 -2.67
N ILE A 339 14.34 -2.90 -1.92
CA ILE A 339 13.59 -4.04 -2.47
C ILE A 339 12.62 -3.55 -3.56
N PHE A 340 11.87 -2.46 -3.32
CA PHE A 340 11.00 -1.88 -4.35
C PHE A 340 11.76 -1.33 -5.57
N ASN A 341 13.04 -0.92 -5.42
CA ASN A 341 13.85 -0.57 -6.60
C ASN A 341 14.20 -1.83 -7.41
N ARG A 342 14.48 -2.96 -6.74
CA ARG A 342 14.87 -4.22 -7.37
C ARG A 342 13.71 -5.00 -7.97
N LEU A 343 12.50 -4.89 -7.40
CA LEU A 343 11.24 -5.39 -7.97
C LEU A 343 10.88 -4.75 -9.32
N ARG A 344 11.72 -3.88 -9.89
CA ARG A 344 11.63 -3.50 -11.31
C ARG A 344 12.08 -4.61 -12.25
N ASP A 345 12.92 -5.56 -11.79
CA ASP A 345 13.21 -6.79 -12.52
C ASP A 345 12.13 -7.82 -12.15
N PRO A 346 11.30 -8.29 -13.09
CA PRO A 346 10.28 -9.31 -12.84
C PRO A 346 10.85 -10.63 -12.28
N ARG A 347 12.15 -10.88 -12.47
CA ARG A 347 12.83 -12.08 -11.96
C ARG A 347 13.34 -11.91 -10.53
N PHE A 348 13.40 -10.68 -10.03
CA PHE A 348 13.79 -10.43 -8.66
C PHE A 348 12.66 -10.83 -7.72
N SER A 349 13.00 -11.60 -6.69
CA SER A 349 12.12 -11.85 -5.55
C SER A 349 12.97 -12.07 -4.30
N VAL A 350 12.34 -11.86 -3.16
CA VAL A 350 12.88 -12.11 -1.82
C VAL A 350 12.30 -13.45 -1.35
N ALA A 351 13.17 -14.39 -0.98
CA ALA A 351 12.76 -15.68 -0.43
C ALA A 351 12.44 -15.58 1.07
N GLY A 352 11.70 -16.55 1.59
CA GLY A 352 11.43 -16.69 3.02
C GLY A 352 10.09 -16.15 3.50
N LEU A 353 9.30 -15.49 2.63
CA LEU A 353 7.92 -15.16 2.96
C LEU A 353 7.07 -16.43 3.13
N GLU A 354 7.24 -17.45 2.28
CA GLU A 354 6.35 -18.64 2.27
C GLU A 354 6.58 -19.59 3.44
N ALA A 355 7.73 -19.50 4.10
CA ALA A 355 8.08 -20.34 5.24
C ALA A 355 7.54 -19.80 6.57
N MET A 356 6.78 -18.71 6.52
CA MET A 356 6.24 -17.94 7.66
C MET A 356 4.71 -17.92 7.58
#